data_AF-A0A6L8VGN1-F1
#
_entry.id   AF-A0A6L8VGN1-F1
#
_cell.length_a   1.000
_cell.length_b   1.000
_cell.length_c   1.000
_cell.angle_alpha   90.00
_cell.angle_beta   90.00
_cell.angle_gamma   90.00
#
_symmetry.space_group_name_H-M   'P 1'
#
loop_
_entity.id
_entity.type
_entity.pdbx_description
1 polymer ?
#
loop_
_entity_poly.entity_id
_entity_poly.type
_entity_poly.pdbx_seq_one_letter_code
_entity_poly.pdbx_strand_id
1 'polypeptide(L)'
;MLKRPPFLAALLLAALPANAGSDHGLLWNRTGLPAVFPLQVQTLDGEDRSLLLTDAATGEAALAAFIEGGRFFRVLVPPGSYRVSLAPGDIWAEDGEPQNGTVELAAPLTFGITGAGRKAGYRIDLREAGEAQVTSQGICQTLRLDPGSLGQPWGRIDSTPPGGRAEEFLRGDERFPAPEYVVISRPCD
;
A
#
# COMPACT_ATOMS: atom_id res chain seq x y z
N MET A 1 -0.86 45.80 65.84
CA MET A 1 0.08 44.66 65.78
C MET A 1 -0.47 43.64 64.79
N LEU A 2 0.20 43.49 63.66
CA LEU A 2 -0.22 42.71 62.49
C LEU A 2 0.24 41.24 62.65
N LYS A 3 -0.68 40.26 62.64
CA LYS A 3 -0.33 38.83 62.53
C LYS A 3 -0.80 38.31 61.17
N ARG A 4 0.16 37.98 60.32
CA ARG A 4 0.02 37.51 58.93
C ARG A 4 -0.67 36.12 58.87
N PRO A 5 -1.50 35.83 57.86
CA PRO A 5 -1.96 34.48 57.57
C PRO A 5 -0.87 33.68 56.83
N PRO A 6 -0.75 32.36 57.05
CA PRO A 6 0.10 31.52 56.23
C PRO A 6 -0.60 31.24 54.89
N PHE A 7 0.03 31.74 53.82
CA PHE A 7 -0.22 31.35 52.43
C PHE A 7 0.00 29.84 52.29
N LEU A 8 -1.07 29.07 52.08
CA LEU A 8 -0.96 27.75 51.46
C LEU A 8 -0.80 27.98 49.95
N ALA A 9 0.41 27.76 49.45
CA ALA A 9 0.71 27.78 48.03
C ALA A 9 0.03 26.57 47.37
N ALA A 10 -1.02 26.83 46.59
CA ALA A 10 -1.63 25.85 45.71
C ALA A 10 -0.69 25.59 44.53
N LEU A 11 -0.05 24.42 44.53
CA LEU A 11 0.75 23.91 43.43
C LEU A 11 -0.21 23.46 42.32
N LEU A 12 -0.55 24.36 41.38
CA LEU A 12 -1.21 23.98 40.13
C LEU A 12 -0.22 23.19 39.27
N LEU A 13 -0.32 21.87 39.28
CA LEU A 13 0.23 21.03 38.20
C LEU A 13 -0.59 21.34 36.94
N ALA A 14 -0.01 22.09 36.01
CA ALA A 14 -0.51 22.18 34.65
C ALA A 14 -0.35 20.80 34.00
N ALA A 15 -1.44 20.05 33.89
CA ALA A 15 -1.52 18.89 33.03
C ALA A 15 -1.47 19.39 31.59
N LEU A 16 -0.28 19.38 30.99
CA LEU A 16 -0.13 19.53 29.54
C LEU A 16 -0.85 18.35 28.89
N PRO A 17 -1.76 18.55 27.93
CA PRO A 17 -2.27 17.45 27.14
C PRO A 17 -1.06 16.85 26.41
N ALA A 18 -0.72 15.61 26.76
CA ALA A 18 0.16 14.81 25.94
C ALA A 18 -0.62 14.56 24.64
N ASN A 19 -0.30 15.31 23.59
CA ASN A 19 -0.70 14.97 22.23
C ASN A 19 -0.05 13.61 21.95
N ALA A 20 -0.81 12.53 22.14
CA ALA A 20 -0.43 11.22 21.65
C ALA A 20 -0.51 11.32 20.12
N GLY A 21 0.58 11.77 19.50
CA GLY A 21 0.66 11.87 18.05
C GLY A 21 0.34 10.52 17.41
N SER A 22 -0.30 10.57 16.24
CA SER A 22 -0.58 9.37 15.45
C SER A 22 0.72 8.60 15.15
N ASP A 23 0.68 7.27 15.21
CA ASP A 23 1.83 6.44 14.84
C ASP A 23 2.07 6.52 13.32
N HIS A 24 3.34 6.67 12.91
CA HIS A 24 3.72 6.61 11.50
C HIS A 24 3.26 5.28 10.90
N GLY A 25 2.40 5.33 9.89
CA GLY A 25 1.84 4.12 9.29
C GLY A 25 0.43 4.28 8.73
N LEU A 26 -0.17 3.14 8.40
CA LEU A 26 -1.56 3.05 8.00
C LEU A 26 -2.45 3.32 9.22
N LEU A 27 -3.36 4.29 9.12
CA LEU A 27 -4.36 4.55 10.15
C LEU A 27 -5.56 3.62 9.99
N TRP A 28 -6.09 3.52 8.77
CA TRP A 28 -7.21 2.64 8.45
C TRP A 28 -7.33 2.39 6.93
N ASN A 29 -8.00 1.29 6.57
CA ASN A 29 -8.41 0.94 5.19
C ASN A 29 -9.88 0.48 5.23
N ARG A 30 -10.77 1.18 4.51
CA ARG A 30 -12.22 0.95 4.49
C ARG A 30 -12.73 0.21 3.26
N THR A 31 -11.86 -0.07 2.28
CA THR A 31 -12.28 -0.68 1.01
C THR A 31 -12.73 -2.14 1.12
N GLY A 32 -12.24 -2.87 2.14
CA GLY A 32 -12.39 -4.33 2.23
C GLY A 32 -11.66 -5.12 1.15
N LEU A 33 -10.96 -4.44 0.23
CA LEU A 33 -10.23 -5.05 -0.88
C LEU A 33 -8.77 -5.33 -0.49
N PRO A 34 -8.12 -6.34 -1.11
CA PRO A 34 -6.71 -6.62 -0.88
C PRO A 34 -5.81 -5.44 -1.27
N ALA A 35 -5.07 -4.92 -0.31
CA ALA A 35 -4.05 -3.89 -0.52
C ALA A 35 -2.76 -4.52 -1.09
N VAL A 36 -2.51 -4.34 -2.39
CA VAL A 36 -1.40 -5.03 -3.10
C VAL A 36 -0.58 -4.14 -4.03
N PHE A 37 -0.98 -2.89 -4.26
CA PHE A 37 -0.30 -1.98 -5.18
C PHE A 37 0.57 -0.97 -4.42
N PRO A 38 1.82 -0.73 -4.83
CA PRO A 38 2.73 0.08 -4.02
C PRO A 38 2.43 1.58 -4.12
N LEU A 39 2.27 2.24 -2.98
CA LEU A 39 2.33 3.69 -2.84
C LEU A 39 3.49 4.06 -1.93
N GLN A 40 4.28 5.02 -2.37
CA GLN A 40 5.39 5.55 -1.62
C GLN A 40 5.26 7.07 -1.51
N VAL A 41 5.54 7.61 -0.32
CA VAL A 41 5.56 9.06 -0.10
C VAL A 41 6.89 9.44 0.56
N GLN A 42 7.46 10.56 0.12
CA GLN A 42 8.67 11.15 0.68
C GLN A 42 8.41 12.60 1.07
N THR A 43 8.81 12.97 2.28
CA THR A 43 8.65 14.30 2.87
C THR A 43 9.99 14.81 3.40
N LEU A 44 10.08 16.11 3.69
CA LEU A 44 11.21 16.68 4.44
C LEU A 44 11.13 16.35 5.92
N ASP A 45 12.27 16.35 6.60
CA ASP A 45 12.34 16.20 8.06
C ASP A 45 11.48 17.27 8.76
N GLY A 46 10.64 16.83 9.70
CA GLY A 46 9.72 17.70 10.44
C GLY A 46 8.47 18.13 9.66
N GLU A 47 8.32 17.73 8.39
CA GLU A 47 7.07 17.93 7.64
C GLU A 47 6.17 16.70 7.72
N ASP A 48 5.52 16.54 8.87
CA ASP A 48 4.52 15.51 9.08
C ASP A 48 3.32 15.71 8.15
N ARG A 49 2.87 14.62 7.52
CA ARG A 49 1.74 14.62 6.59
C ARG A 49 0.73 13.55 6.95
N SER A 50 -0.52 13.91 6.90
CA SER A 50 -1.63 12.97 6.86
C SER A 50 -2.05 12.77 5.40
N LEU A 51 -2.18 11.51 4.97
CA LEU A 51 -2.57 11.10 3.62
C LEU A 51 -3.98 10.52 3.62
N LEU A 52 -4.81 10.94 2.67
CA LEU A 52 -6.14 10.40 2.42
C LEU A 52 -6.26 9.99 0.95
N LEU A 53 -6.75 8.77 0.73
CA LEU A 53 -7.18 8.28 -0.57
C LEU A 53 -8.70 8.28 -0.60
N THR A 54 -9.25 8.95 -1.60
CA THR A 54 -10.68 9.02 -1.85
C THR A 54 -10.97 8.40 -3.20
N ASP A 55 -11.90 7.44 -3.26
CA ASP A 55 -12.28 6.80 -4.52
C ASP A 55 -12.75 7.87 -5.52
N ALA A 56 -12.15 7.87 -6.71
CA ALA A 56 -12.38 8.91 -7.70
C ALA A 56 -13.77 8.81 -8.35
N ALA A 57 -14.42 7.65 -8.30
CA ALA A 57 -15.74 7.42 -8.86
C ALA A 57 -16.86 7.68 -7.84
N THR A 58 -16.71 7.18 -6.60
CA THR A 58 -17.75 7.27 -5.56
C THR A 58 -17.55 8.47 -4.64
N GLY A 59 -16.34 9.01 -4.53
CA GLY A 59 -16.00 10.05 -3.56
C GLY A 59 -15.85 9.53 -2.13
N GLU A 60 -15.88 8.21 -1.92
CA GLU A 60 -15.77 7.62 -0.58
C GLU A 60 -14.32 7.53 -0.11
N ALA A 61 -14.12 7.81 1.19
CA ALA A 61 -12.84 7.71 1.84
C ALA A 61 -12.38 6.24 1.93
N ALA A 62 -11.31 5.89 1.22
CA ALA A 62 -10.86 4.52 1.00
C ALA A 62 -9.75 4.10 1.97
N LEU A 63 -8.77 4.96 2.20
CA LEU A 63 -7.60 4.68 3.02
C LEU A 63 -7.03 5.98 3.60
N ALA A 64 -6.59 5.96 4.86
CA ALA A 64 -5.79 7.04 5.43
C ALA A 64 -4.53 6.53 6.12
N ALA A 65 -3.51 7.37 6.13
CA ALA A 65 -2.22 7.10 6.73
C ALA A 65 -1.60 8.36 7.33
N PHE A 66 -0.75 8.17 8.33
CA PHE A 66 0.09 9.22 8.90
C PHE A 66 1.55 9.00 8.53
N ILE A 67 2.22 10.08 8.13
CA ILE A 67 3.57 10.10 7.61
C ILE A 67 4.37 11.10 8.43
N GLU A 68 5.11 10.60 9.41
CA GLU A 68 6.15 11.40 10.07
C GLU A 68 7.18 11.92 9.06
N GLY A 69 7.49 13.21 9.15
CA GLY A 69 8.40 13.95 8.28
C GLY A 69 9.80 13.36 8.23
N GLY A 70 10.38 13.25 7.04
CA GLY A 70 11.73 12.72 6.85
C GLY A 70 11.82 11.20 6.87
N ARG A 71 10.79 10.52 7.36
CA ARG A 71 10.70 9.07 7.32
C ARG A 71 10.11 8.59 6.01
N PHE A 72 10.75 7.57 5.45
CA PHE A 72 10.29 6.96 4.22
C PHE A 72 8.99 6.19 4.44
N PHE A 73 7.90 6.60 3.78
CA PHE A 73 6.61 5.94 3.92
C PHE A 73 6.30 5.02 2.72
N ARG A 74 5.92 3.78 3.02
CA ARG A 74 5.45 2.78 2.04
C ARG A 74 4.17 2.15 2.54
N VAL A 75 3.18 2.08 1.67
CA VAL A 75 1.92 1.39 1.94
C VAL A 75 1.46 0.64 0.69
N LEU A 76 0.72 -0.45 0.87
CA LEU A 76 0.02 -1.09 -0.22
C LEU A 76 -1.40 -0.53 -0.30
N VAL A 77 -1.85 -0.28 -1.52
CA VAL A 77 -3.14 0.31 -1.84
C VAL A 77 -4.00 -0.75 -2.54
N PRO A 78 -5.32 -0.76 -2.29
CA PRO A 78 -6.26 -1.58 -3.03
C PRO A 78 -6.32 -1.20 -4.53
N PRO A 79 -6.85 -2.07 -5.40
CA PRO A 79 -7.10 -1.70 -6.80
C PRO A 79 -8.17 -0.62 -6.88
N GLY A 80 -7.96 0.36 -7.77
CA GLY A 80 -8.93 1.45 -7.97
C GLY A 80 -8.27 2.70 -8.53
N SER A 81 -9.08 3.75 -8.71
CA SER A 81 -8.60 5.08 -9.03
C SER A 81 -8.91 6.00 -7.86
N TYR A 82 -7.90 6.70 -7.34
CA TYR A 82 -8.04 7.50 -6.12
C TYR A 82 -7.56 8.92 -6.32
N ARG A 83 -8.34 9.88 -5.83
CA ARG A 83 -7.83 11.22 -5.51
C ARG A 83 -6.98 11.13 -4.26
N VAL A 84 -5.86 11.85 -4.27
CA VAL A 84 -4.89 11.83 -3.17
C VAL A 84 -4.82 13.21 -2.57
N SER A 85 -5.10 13.28 -1.28
CA SER A 85 -5.02 14.51 -0.51
C SER A 85 -3.99 14.34 0.60
N LEU A 86 -3.20 15.39 0.85
CA LEU A 86 -2.09 15.43 1.79
C LEU A 86 -2.24 16.67 2.66
N ALA A 87 -2.56 16.49 3.93
CA ALA A 87 -2.71 17.57 4.90
C ALA A 87 -1.47 17.62 5.83
N PRO A 88 -1.05 18.80 6.30
CA PRO A 88 -0.02 18.90 7.33
C PRO A 88 -0.53 18.37 8.69
N GLY A 89 0.34 17.72 9.46
CA GLY A 89 0.03 17.25 10.82
C GLY A 89 -0.57 15.85 10.89
N ASP A 90 -1.08 15.49 12.08
CA ASP A 90 -1.42 14.13 12.53
C ASP A 90 -2.91 13.77 12.50
N ILE A 91 -3.76 14.72 12.11
CA ILE A 91 -5.22 14.57 12.13
C ILE A 91 -5.72 14.63 10.68
N TRP A 92 -6.59 13.71 10.27
CA TRP A 92 -7.60 13.98 9.25
C TRP A 92 -8.90 14.23 10.00
N ALA A 93 -9.65 15.27 9.64
CA ALA A 93 -10.97 15.49 10.22
C ALA A 93 -11.79 14.20 10.04
N GLU A 94 -12.50 13.75 11.09
CA GLU A 94 -13.33 12.53 11.02
C GLU A 94 -14.35 12.60 9.87
N ASP A 95 -14.69 13.82 9.45
CA ASP A 95 -15.66 14.15 8.42
C ASP A 95 -15.06 14.25 7.00
N GLY A 96 -13.74 14.07 6.83
CA GLY A 96 -13.07 14.12 5.53
C GLY A 96 -12.87 15.51 4.93
N GLU A 97 -13.18 16.57 5.68
CA GLU A 97 -13.00 17.96 5.24
C GLU A 97 -11.49 18.32 5.12
N PRO A 98 -11.07 18.98 4.02
CA PRO A 98 -9.69 19.41 3.85
C PRO A 98 -9.30 20.44 4.90
N GLN A 99 -8.21 20.17 5.63
CA GLN A 99 -7.64 21.15 6.54
C GLN A 99 -6.86 22.23 5.79
N ASN A 100 -6.60 23.36 6.46
CA ASN A 100 -5.78 24.42 5.88
C ASN A 100 -4.38 23.89 5.53
N GLY A 101 -3.90 24.17 4.32
CA GLY A 101 -2.64 23.61 3.80
C GLY A 101 -2.75 22.20 3.20
N THR A 102 -3.96 21.66 3.03
CA THR A 102 -4.16 20.42 2.28
C THR A 102 -3.77 20.61 0.81
N VAL A 103 -2.95 19.70 0.31
CA VAL A 103 -2.58 19.60 -1.10
C VAL A 103 -3.29 18.39 -1.70
N GLU A 104 -4.03 18.62 -2.78
CA GLU A 104 -4.59 17.53 -3.60
C GLU A 104 -3.77 17.40 -4.88
N LEU A 105 -3.48 16.15 -5.28
CA LEU A 105 -2.80 15.91 -6.55
C LEU A 105 -3.71 16.27 -7.73
N ALA A 106 -3.13 16.85 -8.78
CA ALA A 106 -3.89 17.34 -9.93
C ALA A 106 -4.67 16.25 -10.69
N ALA A 107 -4.20 15.01 -10.66
CA ALA A 107 -4.83 13.87 -11.32
C ALA A 107 -4.99 12.68 -10.36
N PRO A 108 -6.10 11.94 -10.47
CA PRO A 108 -6.27 10.68 -9.74
C PRO A 108 -5.18 9.66 -10.11
N LEU A 109 -4.79 8.85 -9.13
CA LEU A 109 -3.83 7.76 -9.31
C LEU A 109 -4.56 6.44 -9.49
N THR A 110 -4.29 5.74 -10.59
CA THR A 110 -4.91 4.44 -10.90
C THR A 110 -3.99 3.28 -10.52
N PHE A 111 -4.42 2.46 -9.57
CA PHE A 111 -3.73 1.27 -9.08
C PHE A 111 -4.40 0.03 -9.66
N GLY A 112 -3.62 -0.78 -10.37
CA GLY A 112 -4.15 -1.94 -11.08
C GLY A 112 -3.05 -2.74 -11.78
N ILE A 113 -3.45 -3.87 -12.35
CA ILE A 113 -2.54 -4.65 -13.21
C ILE A 113 -2.52 -4.01 -14.59
N THR A 114 -1.31 -3.75 -15.09
CA THR A 114 -1.05 -3.20 -16.42
C THR A 114 -0.15 -4.14 -17.20
N GLY A 115 -0.35 -4.24 -18.52
CA GLY A 115 0.47 -5.07 -19.41
C GLY A 115 0.61 -6.53 -18.93
N ALA A 116 1.82 -7.08 -19.03
CA ALA A 116 2.14 -8.46 -18.70
C ALA A 116 2.36 -8.68 -17.18
N GLY A 117 1.36 -8.39 -16.35
CA GLY A 117 1.41 -8.70 -14.91
C GLY A 117 2.16 -7.66 -14.06
N ARG A 118 2.25 -6.40 -14.52
CA ARG A 118 2.80 -5.29 -13.72
C ARG A 118 1.73 -4.73 -12.79
N LYS A 119 1.93 -4.84 -11.49
CA LYS A 119 1.14 -4.12 -10.48
C LYS A 119 1.57 -2.66 -10.46
N ALA A 120 0.78 -1.78 -11.05
CA ALA A 120 1.05 -0.35 -11.15
C ALA A 120 0.86 0.34 -9.80
N GLY A 121 1.77 1.24 -9.47
CA GLY A 121 1.73 2.06 -8.26
C GLY A 121 2.48 3.37 -8.47
N TYR A 122 2.65 4.17 -7.41
CA TYR A 122 3.16 5.54 -7.53
C TYR A 122 4.08 5.93 -6.39
N ARG A 123 5.04 6.80 -6.70
CA ARG A 123 5.85 7.53 -5.74
C ARG A 123 5.44 8.99 -5.79
N ILE A 124 5.18 9.56 -4.62
CA ILE A 124 4.92 10.98 -4.41
C ILE A 124 6.11 11.56 -3.65
N ASP A 125 6.75 12.56 -4.23
CA ASP A 125 7.86 13.28 -3.61
C ASP A 125 7.43 14.72 -3.30
N LEU A 126 7.49 15.07 -2.01
CA LEU A 126 7.12 16.36 -1.45
C LEU A 126 8.34 17.14 -0.94
N ARG A 127 9.56 16.70 -1.29
CA ARG A 127 10.79 17.30 -0.75
C ARG A 127 11.20 18.60 -1.43
N GLU A 128 10.66 18.87 -2.61
CA GLU A 128 10.92 20.10 -3.35
C GLU A 128 9.80 21.11 -3.10
N ALA A 129 10.15 22.40 -3.02
CA ALA A 129 9.18 23.46 -2.88
C ALA A 129 8.35 23.60 -4.17
N GLY A 130 7.03 23.49 -4.06
CA GLY A 130 6.11 23.62 -5.19
C GLY A 130 5.12 22.46 -5.27
N GLU A 131 4.85 22.00 -6.49
CA GLU A 131 3.93 20.90 -6.75
C GLU A 131 4.54 19.54 -6.41
N ALA A 132 3.73 18.66 -5.83
CA ALA A 132 4.10 17.29 -5.52
C ALA A 132 4.53 16.54 -6.79
N GLN A 133 5.72 15.95 -6.77
CA GLN A 133 6.24 15.20 -7.92
C GLN A 133 5.72 13.76 -7.86
N VAL A 134 4.95 13.36 -8.89
CA VAL A 134 4.35 12.03 -8.97
C VAL A 134 5.07 11.22 -10.05
N THR A 135 5.67 10.10 -9.67
CA THR A 135 6.33 9.18 -10.59
C THR A 135 5.68 7.80 -10.54
N SER A 136 5.42 7.21 -11.71
CA SER A 136 4.92 5.83 -11.78
C SER A 136 5.98 4.84 -11.30
N GLN A 137 5.57 3.86 -10.50
CA GLN A 137 6.38 2.69 -10.15
C GLN A 137 5.57 1.41 -10.35
N GLY A 138 6.19 0.25 -10.14
CA GLY A 138 5.45 -0.99 -10.21
C GLY A 138 6.22 -2.20 -9.74
N ILE A 139 5.47 -3.26 -9.46
CA ILE A 139 6.01 -4.58 -9.19
C ILE A 139 5.68 -5.46 -10.39
N CYS A 140 6.72 -5.95 -11.05
CA CYS A 140 6.64 -6.82 -12.20
C CYS A 140 6.60 -8.28 -11.71
N GLN A 141 5.54 -8.99 -12.10
CA GLN A 141 5.38 -10.41 -11.79
C GLN A 141 5.73 -11.26 -13.01
N THR A 142 6.57 -12.26 -12.80
CA THR A 142 6.95 -13.23 -13.84
C THR A 142 6.63 -14.63 -13.36
N LEU A 143 6.07 -15.45 -14.25
CA LEU A 143 5.90 -16.88 -14.01
C LEU A 143 7.21 -17.57 -14.38
N ARG A 144 7.78 -18.29 -13.43
CA ARG A 144 8.95 -19.13 -13.68
C ARG A 144 8.56 -20.57 -13.41
N LEU A 145 8.85 -21.43 -14.38
CA LEU A 145 8.73 -22.87 -14.24
C LEU A 145 9.59 -23.34 -13.07
N ASP A 146 9.01 -24.08 -12.13
CA ASP A 146 9.75 -24.73 -11.07
C ASP A 146 10.49 -25.95 -11.67
N PRO A 147 11.84 -25.96 -11.71
CA PRO A 147 12.59 -27.10 -12.24
C PRO A 147 12.33 -28.40 -11.47
N GLY A 148 11.97 -28.33 -10.18
CA GLY A 148 11.64 -29.50 -9.37
C GLY A 148 10.38 -30.22 -9.84
N SER A 149 9.42 -29.47 -10.40
CA SER A 149 8.18 -30.01 -10.96
C SER A 149 8.37 -30.82 -12.24
N LEU A 150 9.50 -30.59 -12.95
CA LEU A 150 9.87 -31.36 -14.14
C LEU A 150 10.49 -32.73 -13.79
N GLY A 151 10.93 -32.90 -12.55
CA GLY A 151 11.71 -34.03 -12.06
C GLY A 151 10.89 -35.16 -11.46
N GLN A 152 9.55 -35.08 -11.49
CA GLN A 152 8.73 -36.26 -11.19
C GLN A 152 9.15 -37.36 -12.16
N PRO A 153 9.41 -38.59 -11.68
CA PRO A 153 9.88 -39.66 -12.55
C PRO A 153 8.77 -39.89 -13.56
N TRP A 154 8.99 -39.44 -14.79
CA TRP A 154 8.30 -39.92 -15.98
C TRP A 154 8.48 -41.43 -15.91
N GLY A 155 7.49 -42.11 -15.32
CA GLY A 155 7.54 -43.54 -15.13
C GLY A 155 7.89 -44.11 -16.49
N ARG A 156 9.02 -44.83 -16.55
CA ARG A 156 9.56 -45.50 -17.74
C ARG A 156 8.44 -45.67 -18.75
N ILE A 157 8.40 -44.80 -19.76
CA ILE A 157 7.39 -44.93 -20.82
C ILE A 157 7.81 -46.21 -21.52
N ASP A 158 7.24 -47.33 -21.09
CA ASP A 158 7.31 -48.56 -21.84
C ASP A 158 6.72 -48.18 -23.19
N SER A 159 7.53 -48.20 -24.23
CA SER A 159 7.22 -47.69 -25.57
C SER A 159 6.14 -48.50 -26.29
N THR A 160 5.32 -49.23 -25.55
CA THR A 160 4.13 -49.91 -26.03
C THR A 160 2.95 -48.95 -25.84
N PRO A 161 2.43 -48.32 -26.92
CA PRO A 161 1.19 -47.59 -26.81
C PRO A 161 0.11 -48.58 -26.36
N PRO A 162 -0.68 -48.30 -25.31
CA PRO A 162 -1.90 -49.06 -25.12
C PRO A 162 -2.72 -48.84 -26.39
N GLY A 163 -3.36 -49.89 -26.91
CA GLY A 163 -4.21 -49.84 -28.11
C GLY A 163 -5.50 -49.03 -27.93
N GLY A 164 -5.40 -47.84 -27.30
CA GLY A 164 -6.47 -46.91 -27.00
C GLY A 164 -6.49 -45.73 -27.95
N ARG A 165 -7.68 -45.15 -28.12
CA ARG A 165 -7.96 -44.05 -29.06
C ARG A 165 -7.33 -42.75 -28.52
N ALA A 166 -6.85 -41.88 -29.42
CA ALA A 166 -6.17 -40.62 -29.09
C ALA A 166 -6.97 -39.68 -28.14
N GLU A 167 -8.30 -39.83 -28.09
CA GLU A 167 -9.20 -39.05 -27.24
C GLU A 167 -9.04 -39.36 -25.74
N GLU A 168 -8.47 -40.51 -25.37
CA GLU A 168 -8.24 -40.92 -23.98
C GLU A 168 -6.99 -40.24 -23.38
N PHE A 169 -6.00 -39.90 -24.21
CA PHE A 169 -4.77 -39.20 -23.81
C PHE A 169 -4.99 -37.73 -23.45
N LEU A 170 -6.01 -37.08 -24.02
CA LEU A 170 -6.30 -35.65 -23.79
C LEU A 170 -7.11 -35.42 -22.50
N ARG A 171 -7.63 -36.48 -21.88
CA ARG A 171 -8.49 -36.41 -20.72
C ARG A 171 -7.64 -36.48 -19.44
N GLY A 172 -6.81 -35.46 -19.21
CA GLY A 172 -6.15 -35.20 -17.91
C GLY A 172 -5.56 -36.45 -17.26
N ASP A 173 -4.57 -37.05 -17.90
CA ASP A 173 -3.94 -38.25 -17.41
C ASP A 173 -3.00 -37.90 -16.24
N GLU A 174 -3.32 -38.37 -15.03
CA GLU A 174 -2.51 -38.16 -13.81
C GLU A 174 -1.06 -38.66 -13.96
N ARG A 175 -0.77 -39.47 -14.99
CA ARG A 175 0.59 -39.88 -15.38
C ARG A 175 1.46 -38.71 -15.88
N PHE A 176 0.85 -37.59 -16.28
CA PHE A 176 1.54 -36.39 -16.74
C PHE A 176 1.07 -35.17 -15.94
N PRO A 177 1.53 -35.03 -14.67
CA PRO A 177 1.17 -33.88 -13.87
C PRO A 177 1.62 -32.59 -14.58
N ALA A 178 0.76 -31.57 -14.53
CA ALA A 178 1.10 -30.28 -15.09
C ALA A 178 2.33 -29.71 -14.35
N PRO A 179 3.28 -29.07 -15.07
CA PRO A 179 4.41 -28.42 -14.44
C PRO A 179 3.94 -27.32 -13.48
N GLU A 180 4.62 -27.20 -12.35
CA GLU A 180 4.35 -26.14 -11.37
C GLU A 180 5.11 -24.87 -11.74
N TYR A 181 4.48 -23.72 -11.50
CA TYR A 181 5.08 -22.41 -11.74
C TYR A 181 5.09 -21.61 -10.45
N VAL A 182 6.23 -20.97 -10.18
CA VAL A 182 6.37 -20.01 -9.09
C VAL A 182 6.24 -18.59 -9.63
N VAL A 183 5.52 -17.75 -8.88
CA VAL A 183 5.39 -16.32 -9.20
C VAL A 183 6.55 -15.57 -8.55
N ILE A 184 7.40 -14.97 -9.38
CA ILE A 184 8.49 -14.11 -8.91
C ILE A 184 8.05 -12.65 -9.06
N SER A 185 8.11 -11.90 -7.98
CA SER A 185 7.77 -10.47 -7.95
C SER A 185 9.02 -9.63 -7.72
N ARG A 186 9.27 -8.63 -8.56
CA ARG A 186 10.41 -7.70 -8.46
C ARG A 186 9.96 -6.27 -8.74
N PRO A 187 10.65 -5.23 -8.22
CA PRO A 187 10.48 -3.88 -8.74
C PRO A 187 10.70 -3.89 -10.27
N CYS A 188 9.88 -3.14 -11.00
CA CYS A 188 10.13 -2.95 -12.42
C CYS A 188 11.31 -2.01 -12.63
N ASP A 189 12.22 -2.37 -13.54
CA ASP A 189 13.31 -1.52 -14.04
C ASP A 189 12.81 -0.43 -14.99
#